data_AF-A0A223S0J6-F1
#
_entry.id   AF-A0A223S0J6-F1
#
_cell.length_a   1.000
_cell.length_b   1.000
_cell.length_c   1.000
_cell.angle_alpha   90.00
_cell.angle_beta   90.00
_cell.angle_gamma   90.00
#
_symmetry.space_group_name_H-M   'P 1'
#
loop_
_entity.id
_entity.type
_entity.pdbx_description
1 polymer ?
#
loop_
_entity_poly.entity_id
_entity_poly.type
_entity_poly.pdbx_seq_one_letter_code
_entity_poly.pdbx_strand_id
1 'polypeptide(L)'
;MVEQLTLAEHAWSVIRKEAERRGVRLELDDEVPDYIPERARLWACKVTGKGWCLFTAVDSADVVTLPSQREFLPARGVLAGNWRVTAGTGSVHLATGGRTPGTDDPRAVFAM
;
A
#
# COMPACT_ATOMS: atom_id res chain seq x y z
N MET A 1 1.30 31.99 8.27
CA MET A 1 2.40 31.38 7.51
C MET A 1 2.15 29.89 7.54
N VAL A 2 1.62 29.31 6.46
CA VAL A 2 1.35 27.87 6.44
C VAL A 2 2.64 27.23 5.95
N GLU A 3 3.43 26.66 6.85
CA GLU A 3 4.57 25.83 6.48
C GLU A 3 4.07 24.75 5.52
N GLN A 4 4.54 24.80 4.28
CA GLN A 4 4.29 23.73 3.32
C GLN A 4 5.14 22.55 3.78
N LEU A 5 4.52 21.62 4.52
CA LEU A 5 5.10 20.31 4.80
C LEU A 5 5.50 19.67 3.47
N THR A 6 6.72 19.14 3.41
CA THR A 6 7.15 18.36 2.26
C THR A 6 6.21 17.16 2.06
N LEU A 7 6.13 16.64 0.84
CA LEU A 7 5.28 15.48 0.53
C LEU A 7 5.57 14.29 1.46
N ALA A 8 6.83 14.13 1.88
CA ALA A 8 7.27 13.11 2.82
C ALA A 8 6.76 13.34 4.23
N GLU A 9 6.85 14.56 4.76
CA GLU A 9 6.33 14.89 6.09
C GLU A 9 4.81 14.76 6.14
N HIS A 10 4.13 15.14 5.07
CA HIS A 10 2.68 14.96 4.96
C HIS A 10 2.30 13.48 4.93
N ALA A 11 2.96 12.66 4.10
CA ALA A 11 2.76 11.22 4.05
C ALA A 11 2.96 10.56 5.42
N TRP A 12 4.06 10.89 6.10
CA TRP A 12 4.37 10.39 7.43
C TRP A 12 3.39 10.87 8.51
N SER A 13 2.87 12.08 8.41
CA SER A 13 1.83 12.60 9.31
C SER A 13 0.53 11.80 9.16
N VAL A 14 0.12 11.50 7.92
CA VAL A 14 -1.06 10.68 7.63
C VAL A 14 -0.87 9.25 8.14
N ILE A 15 0.27 8.63 7.85
CA ILE A 15 0.59 7.27 8.28
C ILE A 15 0.56 7.14 9.81
N ARG A 16 1.19 8.07 10.54
CA ARG A 16 1.19 8.07 12.01
C ARG A 16 -0.20 8.23 12.59
N LYS A 17 -0.97 9.23 12.14
CA LYS A 17 -2.34 9.45 12.60
C LYS A 17 -3.22 8.22 12.38
N GLU A 18 -3.07 7.57 11.23
CA GLU A 18 -3.87 6.39 10.91
C GLU A 18 -3.43 5.16 11.72
N ALA A 19 -2.13 5.01 11.98
CA ALA A 19 -1.62 3.97 12.85
C ALA A 19 -2.11 4.15 14.30
N GLU A 20 -2.02 5.36 14.84
CA GLU A 20 -2.53 5.72 16.18
C GLU A 20 -4.04 5.46 16.27
N ARG A 21 -4.82 5.91 15.26
CA ARG A 21 -6.27 5.70 15.19
C ARG A 21 -6.64 4.22 15.23
N ARG A 22 -5.82 3.34 14.66
CA ARG A 22 -6.04 1.89 14.59
C ARG A 22 -5.34 1.10 15.71
N GLY A 23 -4.65 1.76 16.63
CA GLY A 23 -3.83 1.09 17.64
C GLY A 23 -2.66 0.28 17.06
N VAL A 24 -2.21 0.63 15.85
CA VAL A 24 -1.04 0.03 15.19
C VAL A 24 0.21 0.73 15.69
N ARG A 25 1.16 -0.04 16.23
CA ARG A 25 2.45 0.48 16.67
C ARG A 25 3.46 0.48 15.53
N LEU A 26 4.02 1.64 15.21
CA LEU A 26 5.06 1.80 14.21
C LEU A 26 6.44 1.80 14.87
N GLU A 27 7.42 1.25 14.16
CA GLU A 27 8.84 1.32 14.47
C GLU A 27 9.45 2.36 13.51
N LEU A 28 9.92 3.48 14.06
CA LEU A 28 10.22 4.71 13.30
C LEU A 28 11.72 4.88 13.00
N ASP A 29 12.59 4.09 13.63
CA ASP A 29 14.04 4.27 13.62
C ASP A 29 14.78 3.27 12.72
N ASP A 30 14.07 2.42 12.00
CA ASP A 30 14.68 1.46 11.07
C ASP A 30 14.82 2.04 9.66
N GLU A 31 15.96 1.77 9.03
CA GLU A 31 16.20 2.11 7.62
C GLU A 31 15.33 1.26 6.69
N VAL A 32 14.69 1.92 5.71
CA VAL A 32 13.83 1.24 4.73
C VAL A 32 14.68 0.30 3.86
N PRO A 33 14.39 -1.02 3.83
CA PRO A 33 15.22 -1.98 3.11
C PRO A 33 15.29 -1.74 1.61
N ASP A 34 16.41 -2.14 1.00
CA ASP A 34 16.65 -1.92 -0.42
C ASP A 34 15.71 -2.66 -1.38
N TYR A 35 15.09 -3.75 -0.93
CA TYR A 35 14.08 -4.43 -1.71
C TYR A 35 12.81 -3.58 -1.91
N ILE A 36 12.61 -2.52 -1.12
CA ILE A 36 11.51 -1.58 -1.28
C ILE A 36 11.94 -0.50 -2.30
N PRO A 37 11.28 -0.42 -3.46
CA PRO A 37 11.64 0.52 -4.51
C PRO A 37 11.49 1.96 -4.04
N GLU A 38 12.37 2.85 -4.49
CA GLU A 38 12.42 4.27 -4.10
C GLU A 38 11.05 4.96 -4.15
N ARG A 39 10.31 4.75 -5.25
CA ARG A 39 8.96 5.30 -5.46
C ARG A 39 7.92 4.87 -4.41
N ALA A 40 8.14 3.75 -3.72
CA ALA A 40 7.26 3.23 -2.66
C ALA A 40 7.79 3.52 -1.24
N ARG A 41 9.06 3.90 -1.07
CA ARG A 41 9.68 4.15 0.24
C ARG A 41 8.94 5.21 1.06
N LEU A 42 8.37 6.21 0.39
CA LEU A 42 7.55 7.26 1.01
C LEU A 42 6.35 6.72 1.82
N TRP A 43 5.86 5.53 1.45
CA TRP A 43 4.69 4.87 2.04
C TRP A 43 5.06 3.63 2.85
N ALA A 44 6.36 3.38 3.03
CA ALA A 44 6.86 2.26 3.80
C ALA A 44 6.94 2.63 5.28
N CYS A 45 6.44 1.75 6.13
CA CYS A 45 6.57 1.86 7.57
C CYS A 45 6.74 0.48 8.18
N LYS A 46 7.57 0.37 9.21
CA LYS A 46 7.73 -0.87 9.95
C LYS A 46 6.66 -0.93 11.04
N VAL A 47 5.90 -2.02 11.08
CA VAL A 47 4.81 -2.24 12.04
C VAL A 47 5.25 -3.31 13.03
N THR A 48 5.15 -3.00 14.33
CA THR A 48 5.51 -3.94 15.39
C THR A 48 4.75 -5.24 15.24
N GLY A 49 5.46 -6.37 15.18
CA GLY A 49 4.89 -7.71 15.03
C GLY A 49 4.49 -8.10 13.60
N LYS A 50 4.54 -7.19 12.62
CA LYS A 50 4.31 -7.48 11.19
C LYS A 50 5.53 -7.23 10.30
N GLY A 51 6.49 -6.43 10.76
CA GLY A 51 7.65 -6.02 9.99
C GLY A 51 7.33 -4.91 9.00
N TRP A 52 8.03 -4.89 7.87
CA TRP A 52 7.87 -3.84 6.86
C TRP A 52 6.54 -3.94 6.12
N CYS A 53 5.75 -2.86 6.20
CA CYS A 53 4.47 -2.71 5.53
C CYS A 53 4.47 -1.49 4.59
N LEU A 54 3.58 -1.50 3.61
CA LEU A 54 3.25 -0.37 2.75
C LEU A 54 1.83 0.10 3.08
N PHE A 55 1.66 1.41 3.25
CA PHE A 55 0.35 2.03 3.41
C PHE A 55 -0.36 2.08 2.06
N THR A 56 -1.22 1.08 1.83
CA THR A 56 -1.64 0.66 0.49
C THR A 56 -3.15 0.77 0.33
N ALA A 57 -3.59 1.30 -0.80
CA ALA A 57 -4.96 1.19 -1.28
C ALA A 57 -5.17 -0.13 -2.04
N VAL A 58 -6.27 -0.83 -1.78
CA VAL A 58 -6.58 -2.15 -2.37
C VAL A 58 -7.54 -2.04 -3.57
N ASP A 59 -8.03 -0.82 -3.86
CA ASP A 59 -9.01 -0.54 -4.90
C ASP A 59 -8.41 -0.27 -6.28
N SER A 60 -9.29 -0.31 -7.31
CA SER A 60 -9.03 0.14 -8.66
C SER A 60 -8.36 1.50 -8.64
N ALA A 61 -7.19 1.58 -9.25
CA ALA A 61 -6.28 2.67 -8.98
C ALA A 61 -6.67 4.01 -9.64
N ASP A 62 -7.85 4.06 -10.28
CA ASP A 62 -8.49 5.25 -10.84
C ASP A 62 -9.42 5.95 -9.83
N VAL A 63 -9.52 5.42 -8.61
CA VAL A 63 -10.29 5.98 -7.50
C VAL A 63 -9.36 6.65 -6.48
N VAL A 64 -9.69 7.89 -6.12
CA VAL A 64 -9.04 8.59 -4.99
C VAL A 64 -9.47 7.92 -3.69
N THR A 65 -8.54 7.24 -3.02
CA THR A 65 -8.81 6.57 -1.73
C THR A 65 -8.43 7.43 -0.54
N LEU A 66 -9.35 7.55 0.41
CA LEU A 66 -9.11 8.21 1.69
C LEU A 66 -8.10 7.42 2.54
N PRO A 67 -7.32 8.07 3.42
CA PRO A 67 -6.41 7.37 4.32
C PRO A 67 -7.09 6.26 5.16
N SER A 68 -8.35 6.47 5.55
CA SER A 68 -9.15 5.51 6.30
C SER A 68 -9.47 4.23 5.54
N GLN A 69 -9.41 4.24 4.20
CA GLN A 69 -9.68 3.10 3.34
C GLN A 69 -8.41 2.31 3.00
N ARG A 70 -7.23 2.84 3.36
CA ARG A 70 -5.95 2.19 3.10
C ARG A 70 -5.63 1.18 4.19
N GLU A 71 -4.72 0.27 3.90
CA GLU A 71 -4.29 -0.78 4.82
C GLU A 71 -2.77 -0.85 4.95
N PHE A 72 -2.32 -1.32 6.12
CA PHE A 72 -0.91 -1.63 6.36
C PHE A 72 -0.63 -3.07 5.91
N LEU A 73 -0.29 -3.23 4.63
CA LEU A 73 -0.04 -4.53 4.02
C LEU A 73 1.46 -4.85 4.01
N PRO A 74 1.88 -6.10 4.26
CA PRO A 74 3.28 -6.49 4.21
C PRO A 74 3.93 -6.11 2.87
N ALA A 75 5.07 -5.41 2.92
CA ALA A 75 5.71 -4.85 1.73
C ALA A 75 6.04 -5.93 0.69
N ARG A 76 6.51 -7.10 1.14
CA ARG A 76 6.80 -8.23 0.24
C ARG A 76 5.56 -8.73 -0.51
N GLY A 77 4.40 -8.76 0.15
CA GLY A 77 3.15 -9.19 -0.48
C GLY A 77 2.65 -8.20 -1.53
N VAL A 78 2.73 -6.90 -1.21
CA VAL A 78 2.36 -5.83 -2.14
C VAL A 78 3.29 -5.79 -3.34
N LEU A 79 4.60 -5.87 -3.12
CA LEU A 79 5.62 -5.78 -4.17
C LEU A 79 5.68 -7.03 -5.06
N ALA A 80 5.19 -8.18 -4.57
CA ALA A 80 5.03 -9.39 -5.37
C ALA A 80 3.82 -9.34 -6.32
N GLY A 81 2.86 -8.45 -6.05
CA GLY A 81 1.68 -8.25 -6.90
C GLY A 81 1.88 -7.16 -7.96
N ASN A 82 0.80 -6.84 -8.67
CA ASN A 82 0.77 -5.66 -9.53
C ASN A 82 0.51 -4.43 -8.67
N TRP A 83 1.47 -3.51 -8.59
CA TRP A 83 1.32 -2.28 -7.82
C TRP A 83 1.74 -1.06 -8.63
N ARG A 84 1.14 0.09 -8.31
CA ARG A 84 1.49 1.38 -8.90
C ARG A 84 1.49 2.49 -7.85
N VAL A 85 2.29 3.52 -8.06
CA VAL A 85 2.29 4.72 -7.23
C VAL A 85 1.59 5.81 -8.03
N THR A 86 0.46 6.29 -7.52
CA THR A 86 -0.30 7.35 -8.19
C THR A 86 0.24 8.71 -7.75
N ALA A 87 0.87 9.43 -8.70
CA ALA A 87 1.33 10.79 -8.49
C ALA A 87 0.12 11.73 -8.35
N GLY A 88 0.04 12.46 -7.24
CA GLY A 88 -1.07 13.37 -6.93
C GLY A 88 -1.86 13.00 -5.66
N THR A 89 -2.06 11.71 -5.39
CA THR A 89 -2.69 11.23 -4.14
C THR A 89 -1.69 10.63 -3.16
N GLY A 90 -0.43 10.43 -3.58
CA GLY A 90 0.59 9.83 -2.74
C GLY A 90 0.11 8.47 -2.22
N SER A 91 -0.12 7.53 -3.12
CA SER A 91 -0.74 6.26 -2.76
C SER A 91 -0.04 5.13 -3.47
N VAL A 92 0.36 4.11 -2.72
CA VAL A 92 0.65 2.79 -3.28
C VAL A 92 -0.69 2.12 -3.49
N HIS A 93 -1.00 1.78 -4.73
CA HIS A 93 -2.15 0.95 -5.06
C HIS A 93 -1.64 -0.44 -5.35
N LEU A 94 -2.17 -1.43 -4.64
CA LEU A 94 -2.09 -2.80 -5.09
C LEU A 94 -3.25 -2.98 -6.06
N ALA A 95 -2.94 -3.13 -7.35
CA ALA A 95 -3.93 -3.61 -8.29
C ALA A 95 -4.22 -5.06 -7.89
N THR A 96 -5.31 -5.24 -7.14
CA THR A 96 -6.05 -6.50 -7.15
C THR A 96 -6.49 -6.67 -8.59
N GLY A 97 -5.63 -7.29 -9.40
CA GLY A 97 -5.96 -7.64 -10.76
C GLY A 97 -7.34 -8.27 -10.72
N GLY A 98 -8.28 -7.66 -11.46
CA GLY A 98 -9.59 -8.25 -11.63
C GLY A 98 -9.39 -9.72 -11.90
N ARG A 99 -10.07 -10.57 -11.14
CA ARG A 99 -10.38 -11.91 -11.63
C ARG A 99 -10.75 -11.72 -13.09
N THR A 100 -9.95 -12.22 -14.02
CA THR A 100 -10.36 -12.31 -15.43
C THR A 100 -11.72 -12.99 -15.38
N PRO A 101 -12.84 -12.36 -15.79
CA PRO A 101 -14.06 -13.12 -15.96
C PRO A 101 -13.81 -14.07 -17.13
N GLY A 102 -13.47 -15.31 -16.82
CA GLY A 102 -13.21 -16.37 -17.79
C GLY A 102 -11.76 -16.84 -17.82
N THR A 103 -11.38 -17.70 -16.88
CA THR A 103 -10.69 -19.00 -17.11
C THR A 103 -10.65 -19.75 -15.76
N ASP A 104 -11.80 -19.82 -15.08
CA ASP A 104 -12.04 -20.77 -13.98
C ASP A 104 -13.42 -21.38 -14.22
N ASP A 105 -13.55 -22.04 -15.36
CA ASP A 105 -14.63 -22.98 -15.58
C ASP A 105 -14.06 -24.39 -15.39
N PRO A 106 -14.36 -25.07 -14.28
CA PRO A 106 -13.90 -26.44 -14.05
C PRO A 106 -14.59 -27.47 -14.97
N ARG A 107 -15.41 -27.07 -15.96
CA ARG A 107 -16.08 -27.97 -16.91
C ARG A 107 -15.38 -28.07 -18.26
N ALA A 108 -14.31 -27.31 -18.52
CA ALA A 108 -13.56 -27.40 -19.78
C ALA A 108 -12.64 -28.64 -19.89
N VAL A 109 -12.58 -29.51 -18.87
CA VAL A 109 -11.76 -30.74 -18.88
C VAL A 109 -12.51 -32.01 -19.33
N PHE A 110 -13.81 -31.93 -19.61
CA PHE A 110 -14.57 -33.08 -20.11
C PHE A 110 -15.56 -32.68 -21.21
N ALA A 111 -15.04 -32.41 -22.40
CA ALA A 111 -15.77 -32.63 -23.65
C ALA A 111 -14.80 -33.32 -24.62
N MET A 112 -15.30 -34.42 -25.18
CA MET A 112 -14.64 -35.43 -26.01
C MET A 112 -13.90 -34.88 -27.23
#